data_AF-A0A3D4B7Z3-F1
#
_entry.id   AF-A0A3D4B7Z3-F1
#
_cell.length_a   1.000
_cell.length_b   1.000
_cell.length_c   1.000
_cell.angle_alpha   90.00
_cell.angle_beta   90.00
_cell.angle_gamma   90.00
#
_symmetry.space_group_name_H-M   'P 1'
#
loop_
_entity.id
_entity.type
_entity.pdbx_description
1 polymer ?
#
loop_
_entity_poly.entity_id
_entity_poly.type
_entity_poly.pdbx_seq_one_letter_code
_entity_poly.pdbx_strand_id
1 'polypeptide(L)'
;FGIPFQSPGETVTDLISRTWPISLQLGGMGLAIAFVFGILLGIISAVRQNTWVDYGTTILSTLGITVPSFAISILFIVVFATIWRILPTGGWGGPETWIMPVIVYALG
;
A
#
# COMPACT_ATOMS: atom_id res chain seq x y z
N PHE A 1 22.12 15.78 -17.94
CA PHE A 1 21.31 15.56 -16.71
C PHE A 1 22.24 15.71 -15.52
N GLY A 2 21.82 16.47 -14.50
CA GLY A 2 22.71 16.96 -13.43
C GLY A 2 23.01 15.95 -12.33
N ILE A 3 23.60 16.46 -11.25
CA ILE A 3 23.94 15.73 -10.03
C ILE A 3 22.85 15.98 -8.97
N PRO A 4 22.32 14.95 -8.28
CA PRO A 4 21.33 15.09 -7.22
C PRO A 4 21.90 15.78 -5.97
N PHE A 5 21.15 16.71 -5.37
CA PHE A 5 21.54 17.39 -4.13
C PHE A 5 21.74 16.44 -2.94
N GLN A 6 20.99 15.33 -2.90
CA GLN A 6 21.04 14.33 -1.82
C GLN A 6 22.04 13.20 -2.09
N SER A 7 22.55 13.06 -3.32
CA SER A 7 23.52 12.01 -3.67
C SER A 7 24.50 12.51 -4.73
N PRO A 8 25.49 13.34 -4.33
CA PRO A 8 26.37 14.02 -5.27
C PRO A 8 27.30 13.11 -6.10
N GLY A 9 27.38 11.82 -5.75
CA GLY A 9 28.26 10.84 -6.40
C GLY A 9 27.62 10.02 -7.53
N GLU A 10 26.33 10.21 -7.83
CA GLU A 10 25.59 9.47 -8.84
C GLU A 10 24.87 10.44 -9.79
N THR A 11 24.62 10.07 -11.05
CA THR A 11 23.83 10.93 -11.94
C THR A 11 22.34 10.85 -11.58
N VAL A 12 21.57 11.90 -11.86
CA VAL A 12 20.11 11.87 -11.67
C VAL A 12 19.45 10.74 -12.48
N THR A 13 19.97 10.47 -13.68
CA THR A 13 19.46 9.40 -14.53
C THR A 13 19.67 8.02 -13.90
N ASP A 14 20.83 7.77 -13.30
CA ASP A 14 21.13 6.50 -12.63
C ASP A 14 20.23 6.30 -11.41
N LEU A 15 20.05 7.32 -10.56
CA LEU A 15 19.16 7.25 -9.41
C LEU A 15 17.71 6.91 -9.78
N ILE A 16 17.19 7.58 -10.82
CA ILE A 16 15.83 7.34 -11.30
C ILE A 16 15.74 5.92 -11.84
N SER A 17 16.70 5.48 -12.66
CA SER A 17 16.70 4.14 -13.26
C SER A 17 16.69 3.02 -12.20
N ARG A 18 17.37 3.24 -11.07
CA ARG A 18 17.45 2.29 -9.96
C ARG A 18 16.19 2.27 -9.10
N THR A 19 15.56 3.42 -8.87
CA THR A 19 14.42 3.55 -7.95
C THR A 19 13.08 3.34 -8.65
N TRP A 20 12.99 3.70 -9.93
CA TRP A 20 11.76 3.64 -10.72
C TRP A 20 11.11 2.25 -10.75
N PRO A 21 11.85 1.13 -10.96
CA PRO A 21 11.24 -0.20 -10.99
C PRO A 21 10.57 -0.58 -9.67
N ILE A 22 11.15 -0.16 -8.54
CA ILE A 22 10.61 -0.42 -7.20
C ILE A 22 9.27 0.31 -7.04
N SER A 23 9.22 1.59 -7.40
CA SER A 23 7.99 2.38 -7.35
C SER A 23 6.91 1.81 -8.27
N LEU A 24 7.29 1.35 -9.47
CA LEU A 24 6.36 0.75 -10.42
C LEU A 24 5.79 -0.57 -9.91
N GLN A 25 6.62 -1.42 -9.32
CA GLN A 25 6.16 -2.67 -8.69
C GLN A 25 5.23 -2.40 -7.51
N LEU A 26 5.61 -1.50 -6.61
CA LEU A 26 4.80 -1.13 -5.45
C LEU A 26 3.44 -0.60 -5.87
N GLY A 27 3.44 0.41 -6.74
CA GLY A 27 2.20 1.04 -7.22
C GLY A 27 1.36 0.08 -8.04
N GLY A 28 1.98 -0.72 -8.91
CA GLY A 28 1.28 -1.70 -9.75
C GLY A 28 0.61 -2.81 -8.94
N MET A 29 1.31 -3.38 -7.95
CA MET A 29 0.74 -4.40 -7.07
C MET A 29 -0.36 -3.81 -6.18
N GLY A 30 -0.12 -2.64 -5.60
CA GLY A 30 -1.12 -1.97 -4.78
C GLY A 30 -2.39 -1.63 -5.55
N LEU A 31 -2.25 -1.11 -6.77
CA LEU A 31 -3.37 -0.83 -7.67
C LEU A 31 -4.13 -2.11 -8.02
N ALA A 32 -3.44 -3.19 -8.34
CA ALA A 32 -4.10 -4.47 -8.66
C ALA A 32 -4.96 -4.98 -7.49
N ILE A 33 -4.44 -4.91 -6.26
CA ILE A 33 -5.16 -5.31 -5.06
C ILE A 33 -6.35 -4.37 -4.81
N ALA A 34 -6.13 -3.05 -4.81
CA ALA A 34 -7.18 -2.06 -4.59
C ALA A 34 -8.32 -2.22 -5.61
N PHE A 35 -7.99 -2.48 -6.87
CA PHE A 35 -8.96 -2.69 -7.94
C PHE A 35 -9.80 -3.95 -7.71
N VAL A 36 -9.17 -5.08 -7.40
CA VAL A 36 -9.87 -6.35 -7.15
C VAL A 36 -10.79 -6.22 -5.94
N PHE A 37 -10.29 -5.76 -4.80
CA PHE A 37 -11.10 -5.64 -3.59
C PHE A 37 -12.16 -4.54 -3.70
N GLY A 38 -11.84 -3.40 -4.30
CA GLY A 38 -12.79 -2.31 -4.50
C GLY A 38 -13.97 -2.71 -5.39
N ILE A 39 -13.72 -3.43 -6.48
CA ILE A 39 -14.79 -3.94 -7.34
C ILE A 39 -15.64 -4.98 -6.60
N LEU A 40 -15.02 -5.93 -5.91
CA LEU A 40 -15.77 -6.97 -5.18
C LEU A 40 -16.66 -6.36 -4.11
N LEU A 41 -16.13 -5.46 -3.28
CA LEU A 41 -16.90 -4.78 -2.23
C LEU A 41 -18.00 -3.90 -2.84
N GLY A 42 -17.72 -3.21 -3.94
CA GLY A 42 -18.70 -2.40 -4.67
C GLY A 42 -19.85 -3.23 -5.26
N ILE A 43 -19.54 -4.38 -5.88
CA ILE A 43 -20.56 -5.29 -6.41
C ILE A 43 -21.42 -5.86 -5.27
N ILE A 44 -20.80 -6.28 -4.15
CA ILE A 44 -21.52 -6.84 -3.01
C ILE A 44 -22.49 -5.80 -2.40
N SER A 45 -22.03 -4.57 -2.19
CA SER A 45 -22.86 -3.44 -1.74
C SER A 45 -24.01 -3.17 -2.72
N ALA A 46 -23.72 -3.16 -4.03
CA ALA A 46 -24.71 -2.92 -5.07
C ALA A 46 -25.76 -4.04 -5.22
N VAL A 47 -25.41 -5.30 -4.94
CA VAL A 47 -26.37 -6.42 -4.99
C VAL A 47 -27.21 -6.50 -3.72
N ARG A 48 -26.66 -6.12 -2.57
CA ARG A 48 -27.34 -6.18 -1.26
C ARG A 48 -27.59 -4.79 -0.67
N GLN A 49 -28.08 -3.87 -1.50
CA GLN A 49 -28.34 -2.49 -1.12
C GLN A 49 -29.25 -2.38 0.09
N ASN A 50 -28.97 -1.39 0.95
CA ASN A 50 -29.75 -1.08 2.14
C ASN A 50 -29.83 -2.24 3.16
N THR A 51 -28.87 -3.17 3.11
CA THR A 51 -28.71 -4.23 4.10
C THR A 51 -27.51 -3.94 5.00
N TRP A 52 -27.40 -4.68 6.11
CA TRP A 52 -26.25 -4.60 7.02
C TRP A 52 -24.90 -4.81 6.31
N VAL A 53 -24.89 -5.57 5.20
CA VAL A 53 -23.68 -5.79 4.39
C VAL A 53 -23.26 -4.50 3.69
N ASP A 54 -24.22 -3.79 3.09
CA ASP A 54 -23.99 -2.51 2.40
C ASP A 54 -23.48 -1.41 3.36
N TYR A 55 -24.10 -1.32 4.55
CA TYR A 55 -23.61 -0.42 5.60
C TYR A 55 -22.20 -0.80 6.06
N GLY A 56 -21.91 -2.10 6.23
CA GLY A 56 -20.59 -2.58 6.62
C GLY A 56 -19.51 -2.26 5.58
N THR A 57 -19.78 -2.50 4.30
CA THR A 57 -18.86 -2.17 3.20
C THR A 57 -18.63 -0.68 3.06
N THR A 58 -19.68 0.13 3.26
CA THR A 58 -19.57 1.60 3.23
C THR A 58 -18.69 2.10 4.37
N ILE A 59 -18.94 1.66 5.61
CA ILE A 59 -18.11 2.03 6.78
C ILE A 59 -16.64 1.65 6.55
N LEU A 60 -16.39 0.42 6.10
CA LEU A 60 -15.03 -0.06 5.85
C LEU A 60 -14.32 0.80 4.80
N SER A 61 -15.02 1.14 3.71
CA SER A 61 -14.48 2.00 2.64
C SER A 61 -14.21 3.42 3.14
N THR A 62 -15.11 4.00 3.92
CA THR A 62 -14.92 5.33 4.51
C THR A 62 -13.74 5.36 5.48
N LEU A 63 -13.56 4.32 6.30
CA LEU A 63 -12.42 4.24 7.22
C LEU A 63 -11.08 4.17 6.47
N GLY A 64 -10.99 3.37 5.40
CA GLY A 64 -9.78 3.29 4.57
C GLY A 64 -9.36 4.65 4.02
N ILE A 65 -10.32 5.42 3.49
CA ILE A 65 -10.07 6.74 2.88
C ILE A 65 -9.79 7.82 3.95
N THR A 66 -10.43 7.74 5.11
CA THR A 66 -10.38 8.81 6.12
C THR A 66 -9.15 8.69 7.03
N VAL A 67 -8.66 7.47 7.28
CA VAL A 67 -7.49 7.27 8.13
C VAL A 67 -6.22 7.63 7.34
N PRO A 68 -5.33 8.48 7.88
CA PRO A 68 -4.10 8.82 7.18
C PRO A 68 -3.24 7.58 6.91
N SER A 69 -2.75 7.43 5.68
CA SER A 69 -1.97 6.25 5.24
C SER A 69 -0.74 6.00 6.13
N PHE A 70 -0.03 7.04 6.56
CA PHE A 70 1.12 6.89 7.47
C PHE A 70 0.74 6.29 8.84
N ALA A 71 -0.48 6.57 9.34
CA ALA A 71 -0.95 6.02 10.60
C ALA A 71 -1.26 4.53 10.47
N ILE A 72 -1.88 4.13 9.34
CA ILE A 72 -2.09 2.71 8.99
C ILE A 72 -0.73 1.99 8.88
N SER A 73 0.26 2.61 8.22
CA SER A 73 1.62 2.06 8.12
C SER A 73 2.23 1.77 9.48
N ILE A 74 2.19 2.74 10.40
CA ILE A 74 2.75 2.59 11.75
C ILE A 74 2.03 1.47 12.51
N LEU A 75 0.69 1.42 12.43
CA LEU A 75 -0.10 0.38 13.06
C LEU A 75 0.30 -1.01 12.54
N PHE A 76 0.42 -1.16 11.22
CA PHE A 76 0.84 -2.41 10.59
C PHE A 76 2.23 -2.85 11.04
N ILE A 77 3.21 -1.93 11.07
CA ILE A 77 4.56 -2.23 11.54
C ILE A 77 4.52 -2.72 13.00
N VAL A 78 3.80 -2.02 13.88
CA VAL A 78 3.72 -2.39 15.29
C VAL A 78 3.07 -3.77 15.47
N VAL A 79 1.97 -4.05 14.77
CA VAL A 79 1.25 -5.33 14.93
C VAL A 79 2.03 -6.48 14.30
N PHE A 80 2.38 -6.37 13.01
CA PHE A 80 2.91 -7.50 12.24
C PHE A 80 4.41 -7.69 12.38
N ALA A 81 5.17 -6.60 12.50
CA ALA A 81 6.63 -6.67 12.59
C ALA A 81 7.13 -6.69 14.05
N THR A 82 6.50 -5.92 14.95
CA THR A 82 6.97 -5.82 16.33
C THR A 82 6.30 -6.83 17.26
N ILE A 83 4.96 -6.87 17.32
CA ILE A 83 4.23 -7.74 18.24
C ILE A 83 4.28 -9.19 17.74
N TRP A 84 3.84 -9.44 16.51
CA TRP A 84 3.76 -10.80 15.97
C TRP A 84 5.07 -11.30 15.35
N ARG A 85 5.98 -10.40 14.94
CA ARG A 85 7.28 -10.73 14.32
C ARG A 85 7.17 -11.68 13.12
N ILE A 86 6.07 -11.56 12.38
CA ILE A 86 5.80 -12.40 11.20
C ILE A 86 6.41 -11.75 9.95
N LEU A 87 6.36 -10.42 9.87
CA LEU A 87 6.80 -9.66 8.71
C LEU A 87 7.99 -8.75 9.06
N PRO A 88 8.97 -8.57 8.16
CA PRO A 88 10.12 -7.69 8.39
C PRO A 88 9.71 -6.22 8.42
N THR A 89 10.35 -5.38 9.23
CA THR A 89 9.96 -3.97 9.43
C THR A 89 10.05 -3.07 8.20
N GLY A 90 10.76 -3.48 7.16
CA GLY A 90 10.86 -2.77 5.88
C GLY A 90 12.01 -3.25 5.00
N GLY A 91 12.12 -2.66 3.81
CA GLY A 91 13.15 -2.98 2.81
C GLY A 91 12.55 -3.44 1.49
N TRP A 92 13.42 -3.73 0.52
CA TRP A 92 13.04 -4.24 -0.79
C TRP A 92 13.96 -5.39 -1.22
N GLY A 93 14.06 -6.41 -0.35
CA GLY A 93 14.98 -7.54 -0.51
C GLY A 93 14.31 -8.84 -0.96
N GLY A 94 13.00 -8.99 -0.72
CA GLY A 94 12.25 -10.19 -1.08
C GLY A 94 10.73 -10.02 -0.96
N PRO A 95 9.93 -11.02 -1.39
CA PRO A 95 8.47 -10.92 -1.40
C PRO A 95 7.85 -10.63 -0.03
N GLU A 96 8.43 -11.15 1.05
CA GLU A 96 7.99 -10.87 2.42
C GLU A 96 8.05 -9.39 2.81
N THR A 97 9.01 -8.64 2.27
CA THR A 97 9.16 -7.20 2.51
C THR A 97 8.14 -6.36 1.75
N TRP A 98 7.51 -6.93 0.72
CA TRP A 98 6.54 -6.22 -0.13
C TRP A 98 5.13 -6.23 0.45
N ILE A 99 4.77 -7.26 1.23
CA ILE A 99 3.39 -7.49 1.69
C ILE A 99 2.85 -6.28 2.45
N MET A 100 3.57 -5.80 3.47
CA MET A 100 3.13 -4.66 4.26
C MET A 100 2.99 -3.37 3.44
N PRO A 101 4.02 -2.87 2.73
CA PRO A 101 3.90 -1.63 1.98
C PRO A 101 2.84 -1.71 0.87
N VAL A 102 2.68 -2.87 0.21
CA VAL A 102 1.67 -3.05 -0.85
C VAL A 102 0.24 -2.99 -0.27
N ILE A 103 -0.02 -3.67 0.85
CA ILE A 103 -1.35 -3.65 1.49
C ILE A 103 -1.69 -2.26 1.98
N VAL A 104 -0.75 -1.58 2.64
CA VAL A 104 -0.99 -0.25 3.16
C VAL A 104 -1.17 0.76 2.03
N TYR A 105 -0.40 0.64 0.94
CA TYR A 105 -0.60 1.46 -0.25
C TYR A 105 -1.95 1.21 -0.92
N ALA A 106 -2.45 -0.03 -0.92
CA ALA A 106 -3.76 -0.35 -1.49
C ALA A 106 -4.95 0.17 -0.67
N LEU A 107 -4.74 0.47 0.62
CA LEU A 107 -5.78 0.98 1.53
C LEU A 107 -5.91 2.50 1.53
N GLY A 108 -4.88 3.22 1.06
CA GLY A 108 -4.77 4.68 1.13
C GLY A 108 -4.78 5.37 -0.22
#